data_AF-A0A7C3GRP3-F1
#
_entry.id   AF-A0A7C3GRP3-F1
#
_cell.length_a   1.000
_cell.length_b   1.000
_cell.length_c   1.000
_cell.angle_alpha   90.00
_cell.angle_beta   90.00
_cell.angle_gamma   90.00
#
_symmetry.space_group_name_H-M   'P 1'
#
loop_
_entity.id
_entity.type
_entity.pdbx_description
1 polymer ?
#
loop_
_entity_poly.entity_id
_entity_poly.type
_entity_poly.pdbx_seq_one_letter_code
_entity_poly.pdbx_strand_id
1 'polypeptide(L)'
;MKFRQSMSDKITAQNAVYDWVFEGGGAKGIAFIGAYRALQEAGIKPGRLLGTSAGALMATLIAVGYSAEKLQTTLLKRLPNGKLQISLFADSPTHFSNDQLMTSRMGRWFKAVDLPFVPEKLESRADRRIIRALLAVPTAKQIFSFVELGGLYAGDAIVAWMREQLDDMDGLGQATLADLYAHTGHELTITAADITDRRLLILN
;
A
#
# COMPACT_ATOMS: atom_id res chain seq x y z
N MET A 1 -48.33 -7.75 -15.56
CA MET A 1 -47.03 -8.05 -16.23
C MET A 1 -45.84 -7.35 -15.58
N LYS A 2 -45.90 -6.05 -15.25
CA LYS A 2 -44.80 -5.29 -14.58
C LYS A 2 -44.35 -5.82 -13.20
N PHE A 3 -45.25 -6.41 -12.40
CA PHE A 3 -44.92 -6.90 -11.04
C PHE A 3 -44.00 -8.14 -11.05
N ARG A 4 -44.28 -9.12 -11.91
CA ARG A 4 -43.45 -10.32 -12.11
C ARG A 4 -42.07 -9.98 -12.69
N GLN A 5 -41.99 -8.98 -13.57
CA GLN A 5 -40.74 -8.52 -14.15
C GLN A 5 -39.86 -7.83 -13.09
N SER A 6 -40.41 -6.95 -12.25
CA SER A 6 -39.63 -6.32 -11.16
C SER A 6 -39.16 -7.30 -10.07
N MET A 7 -39.90 -8.40 -9.87
CA MET A 7 -39.53 -9.46 -8.92
C MET A 7 -38.48 -10.38 -9.54
N SER A 8 -38.60 -10.68 -10.83
CA SER A 8 -37.56 -11.36 -11.62
C SER A 8 -36.27 -10.55 -11.65
N ASP A 9 -36.32 -9.24 -11.93
CA ASP A 9 -35.13 -8.36 -11.99
C ASP A 9 -34.44 -8.26 -10.62
N LYS A 10 -35.21 -8.22 -9.52
CA LYS A 10 -34.68 -8.29 -8.14
C LYS A 10 -34.07 -9.65 -7.81
N ILE A 11 -34.67 -10.75 -8.29
CA ILE A 11 -34.15 -12.11 -8.12
C ILE A 11 -32.92 -12.35 -9.01
N THR A 12 -32.83 -11.72 -10.19
CA THR A 12 -31.65 -11.81 -11.08
C THR A 12 -30.49 -10.97 -10.56
N ALA A 13 -30.76 -9.84 -9.89
CA ALA A 13 -29.73 -9.08 -9.18
C ALA A 13 -29.21 -9.82 -7.94
N GLN A 14 -30.08 -10.53 -7.21
CA GLN A 14 -29.67 -11.47 -6.15
C GLN A 14 -28.91 -12.64 -6.76
N ASN A 15 -27.60 -12.73 -6.50
CA ASN A 15 -26.64 -13.68 -7.06
C ASN A 15 -26.06 -13.33 -8.44
N ALA A 16 -26.20 -12.09 -8.92
CA ALA A 16 -25.40 -11.64 -10.04
C ALA A 16 -23.90 -11.67 -9.68
N VAL A 17 -23.07 -12.16 -10.60
CA VAL A 17 -21.62 -12.25 -10.44
C VAL A 17 -20.97 -11.24 -11.37
N TYR A 18 -20.16 -10.34 -10.81
CA TYR A 18 -19.40 -9.35 -11.58
C TYR A 18 -17.95 -9.31 -11.13
N ASP A 19 -17.04 -9.08 -12.07
CA ASP A 19 -15.65 -8.75 -11.72
C ASP A 19 -15.61 -7.38 -11.04
N TRP A 20 -14.87 -7.28 -9.95
CA TRP A 20 -14.73 -6.04 -9.19
C TRP A 20 -13.35 -5.45 -9.41
N VAL A 21 -13.32 -4.20 -9.88
CA VAL A 21 -12.10 -3.48 -10.20
C VAL A 21 -11.95 -2.30 -9.26
N PHE A 22 -10.88 -2.30 -8.47
CA PHE A 22 -10.58 -1.29 -7.47
C PHE A 22 -9.41 -0.41 -7.92
N GLU A 23 -9.71 0.86 -8.20
CA GLU A 23 -8.68 1.83 -8.57
C GLU A 23 -7.77 2.21 -7.39
N GLY A 24 -6.62 2.81 -7.72
CA GLY A 24 -5.73 3.41 -6.73
C GLY A 24 -6.26 4.78 -6.27
N GLY A 25 -6.01 5.15 -5.01
CA GLY A 25 -6.44 6.45 -4.48
C GLY A 25 -5.94 6.81 -3.08
N GLY A 26 -4.95 6.06 -2.56
CA GLY A 26 -4.42 6.21 -1.21
C GLY A 26 -5.53 6.08 -0.15
N ALA A 27 -5.59 7.05 0.78
CA ALA A 27 -6.57 7.05 1.87
C ALA A 27 -8.05 7.05 1.40
N LYS A 28 -8.33 7.47 0.16
CA LYS A 28 -9.69 7.45 -0.41
C LYS A 28 -10.21 6.04 -0.68
N GLY A 29 -9.32 5.04 -0.75
CA GLY A 29 -9.68 3.63 -0.93
C GLY A 29 -10.62 3.09 0.16
N ILE A 30 -10.75 3.79 1.29
CA ILE A 30 -11.74 3.47 2.31
C ILE A 30 -13.19 3.55 1.83
N ALA A 31 -13.48 4.36 0.81
CA ALA A 31 -14.82 4.43 0.22
C ALA A 31 -15.29 3.09 -0.34
N PHE A 32 -14.36 2.22 -0.74
CA PHE A 32 -14.69 0.87 -1.23
C PHE A 32 -15.37 -0.01 -0.20
N ILE A 33 -15.22 0.26 1.10
CA ILE A 33 -15.93 -0.48 2.17
C ILE A 33 -17.44 -0.24 2.04
N GLY A 34 -17.85 1.00 1.77
CA GLY A 34 -19.26 1.34 1.57
C GLY A 34 -19.82 0.71 0.29
N ALA A 35 -19.05 0.72 -0.79
CA ALA A 35 -19.42 0.06 -2.04
C ALA A 35 -19.56 -1.46 -1.85
N TYR A 36 -18.61 -2.09 -1.16
CA TYR A 36 -18.64 -3.52 -0.86
C TYR A 36 -19.87 -3.89 -0.02
N ARG A 37 -20.20 -3.11 1.02
CA ARG A 37 -21.42 -3.31 1.82
C ARG A 37 -22.68 -3.25 0.95
N ALA A 38 -22.80 -2.24 0.09
CA ALA A 38 -23.95 -2.09 -0.79
C ALA A 38 -24.08 -3.27 -1.78
N LEU A 39 -22.96 -3.78 -2.31
CA LEU A 39 -22.95 -4.96 -3.18
C LEU A 39 -23.38 -6.22 -2.42
N GLN A 40 -22.90 -6.41 -1.19
CA GLN A 40 -23.31 -7.52 -0.33
C GLN A 40 -24.81 -7.47 0.00
N GLU A 41 -25.34 -6.30 0.37
CA GLU A 41 -26.78 -6.09 0.65
C GLU A 41 -27.65 -6.35 -0.58
N ALA A 42 -27.15 -6.03 -1.77
CA ALA A 42 -27.82 -6.33 -3.04
C ALA A 42 -27.72 -7.82 -3.44
N GLY A 43 -26.95 -8.63 -2.71
CA GLY A 43 -26.70 -10.04 -3.04
C GLY A 43 -25.79 -10.23 -4.25
N ILE A 44 -25.05 -9.19 -4.66
CA ILE A 44 -24.09 -9.26 -5.77
C ILE A 44 -22.81 -9.93 -5.26
N LYS A 45 -22.33 -10.91 -6.01
CA LYS A 45 -21.14 -11.71 -5.67
C LYS A 45 -19.93 -11.24 -6.48
N PRO A 46 -18.72 -11.28 -5.89
CA PRO A 46 -17.50 -11.04 -6.63
C PRO A 46 -17.25 -12.21 -7.60
N GLY A 47 -16.90 -11.87 -8.84
CA GLY A 47 -16.18 -12.75 -9.75
C GLY A 47 -14.69 -12.60 -9.48
N ARG A 48 -13.93 -12.16 -10.49
CA ARG A 48 -12.51 -11.83 -10.33
C ARG A 48 -12.35 -10.51 -9.57
N LEU A 49 -11.27 -10.43 -8.79
CA LEU A 49 -10.93 -9.27 -8.00
C LEU A 49 -9.67 -8.63 -8.56
N LEU A 50 -9.75 -7.35 -8.92
CA LEU A 50 -8.65 -6.62 -9.55
C LEU A 50 -8.37 -5.34 -8.79
N GLY A 51 -7.10 -5.01 -8.56
CA GLY A 51 -6.79 -3.79 -7.81
C GLY A 51 -5.42 -3.17 -8.06
N THR A 52 -5.34 -1.86 -7.79
CA THR A 52 -4.11 -1.07 -7.87
C THR A 52 -3.88 -0.30 -6.58
N SER A 53 -2.68 -0.34 -6.00
CA SER A 53 -2.35 0.40 -4.75
C SER A 53 -3.37 0.10 -3.62
N ALA A 54 -4.05 1.11 -3.06
CA ALA A 54 -5.10 0.92 -2.05
C ALA A 54 -6.24 0.01 -2.52
N GLY A 55 -6.55 0.00 -3.82
CA GLY A 55 -7.51 -0.93 -4.41
C GLY A 55 -7.00 -2.38 -4.45
N ALA A 56 -5.70 -2.60 -4.64
CA ALA A 56 -5.11 -3.94 -4.56
C ALA A 56 -5.26 -4.51 -3.14
N LEU A 57 -5.00 -3.70 -2.13
CA LEU A 57 -5.20 -4.08 -0.73
C LEU A 57 -6.65 -4.45 -0.44
N MET A 58 -7.61 -3.66 -0.93
CA MET A 58 -9.03 -3.96 -0.80
C MET A 58 -9.40 -5.28 -1.50
N ALA A 59 -8.96 -5.46 -2.75
CA ALA A 59 -9.20 -6.67 -3.53
C ALA A 59 -8.62 -7.92 -2.82
N THR A 60 -7.40 -7.84 -2.30
CA THR A 60 -6.75 -8.94 -1.57
C THR A 60 -7.52 -9.32 -0.30
N LEU A 61 -7.88 -8.34 0.54
CA LEU A 61 -8.60 -8.62 1.78
C LEU A 61 -10.00 -9.20 1.52
N ILE A 62 -10.69 -8.73 0.48
CA ILE A 62 -11.96 -9.32 0.04
C ILE A 62 -11.74 -10.74 -0.48
N ALA A 63 -10.70 -10.99 -1.27
CA ALA A 63 -10.39 -12.31 -1.84
C ALA A 63 -10.18 -13.37 -0.75
N VAL A 64 -9.51 -13.00 0.34
CA VAL A 64 -9.32 -13.90 1.49
C VAL A 64 -10.53 -13.98 2.42
N GLY A 65 -11.62 -13.27 2.14
CA GLY A 65 -12.90 -13.43 2.84
C GLY A 65 -13.21 -12.40 3.92
N TYR A 66 -12.55 -11.23 3.91
CA TYR A 66 -12.97 -10.15 4.83
C TYR A 66 -14.39 -9.67 4.49
N SER A 67 -15.21 -9.49 5.54
CA SER A 67 -16.50 -8.78 5.41
C SER A 67 -16.31 -7.27 5.39
N ALA A 68 -17.32 -6.53 4.93
CA ALA A 68 -17.29 -5.06 4.97
C ALA A 68 -17.09 -4.54 6.41
N GLU A 69 -17.66 -5.22 7.41
CA GLU A 69 -17.51 -4.91 8.84
C GLU A 69 -16.07 -5.14 9.30
N LYS A 70 -15.46 -6.28 8.95
CA LYS A 70 -14.07 -6.58 9.31
C LYS A 70 -13.12 -5.58 8.65
N LEU A 71 -13.34 -5.22 7.38
CA LEU A 71 -12.58 -4.18 6.71
C LEU A 71 -12.72 -2.83 7.42
N GLN A 72 -13.94 -2.47 7.80
CA GLN A 72 -14.22 -1.23 8.50
C GLN A 72 -13.45 -1.17 9.82
N THR A 73 -13.54 -2.19 10.66
CA THR A 73 -12.90 -2.21 11.97
C THR A 73 -11.38 -2.29 11.86
N THR A 74 -10.83 -3.06 10.93
CA THR A 74 -9.39 -3.18 10.75
C THR A 74 -8.76 -1.92 10.16
N LEU A 75 -9.33 -1.33 9.10
CA LEU A 75 -8.73 -0.19 8.39
C LEU A 75 -8.94 1.15 9.12
N LEU A 76 -10.05 1.30 9.86
CA LEU A 76 -10.34 2.49 10.68
C LEU A 76 -9.85 2.40 12.11
N LYS A 77 -9.17 1.31 12.48
CA LYS A 77 -8.58 1.17 13.81
C LYS A 77 -7.64 2.35 14.07
N ARG A 78 -7.78 2.96 15.25
CA ARG A 78 -6.80 3.95 15.74
C ARG A 78 -5.60 3.22 16.31
N LEU A 79 -4.43 3.60 15.83
CA LEU A 79 -3.13 3.20 16.36
C LEU A 79 -2.85 3.92 17.69
N PRO A 80 -1.90 3.44 18.52
CA PRO A 80 -1.53 4.08 19.78
C PRO A 80 -1.10 5.54 19.63
N ASN A 81 -0.59 5.93 18.45
CA ASN A 81 -0.20 7.30 18.12
C ASN A 81 -1.38 8.19 17.66
N GLY A 82 -2.62 7.71 17.73
CA GLY A 82 -3.84 8.43 17.35
C GLY A 82 -4.16 8.44 15.86
N LYS A 83 -3.24 8.00 14.99
CA LYS A 83 -3.46 7.87 13.54
C LYS A 83 -4.32 6.66 13.22
N LEU A 84 -4.93 6.64 12.03
CA LEU A 84 -5.69 5.49 11.53
C LEU A 84 -4.74 4.42 10.98
N GLN A 85 -5.13 3.14 11.02
CA GLN A 85 -4.40 2.03 10.43
C GLN A 85 -4.10 2.27 8.94
N ILE A 86 -5.05 2.86 8.19
CA ILE A 86 -4.82 3.23 6.78
C ILE A 86 -3.67 4.22 6.58
N SER A 87 -3.13 4.87 7.62
CA SER A 87 -1.95 5.73 7.50
C SER A 87 -0.63 4.96 7.33
N LEU A 88 -0.63 3.64 7.50
CA LEU A 88 0.55 2.81 7.32
C LEU A 88 1.14 2.86 5.90
N PHE A 89 0.35 3.28 4.89
CA PHE A 89 0.87 3.55 3.54
C PHE A 89 1.87 4.71 3.46
N ALA A 90 1.92 5.56 4.49
CA ALA A 90 2.74 6.77 4.52
C ALA A 90 3.85 6.70 5.58
N ASP A 91 4.38 5.51 5.85
CA ASP A 91 5.48 5.34 6.79
C ASP A 91 6.78 5.96 6.25
N SER A 92 7.45 6.74 7.10
CA SER A 92 8.70 7.39 6.72
C SER A 92 9.85 6.38 6.70
N PRO A 93 10.77 6.46 5.73
CA PRO A 93 12.03 5.73 5.76
C PRO A 93 12.78 5.99 7.08
N THR A 94 13.03 4.92 7.84
CA THR A 94 13.52 5.03 9.22
C THR A 94 15.05 4.93 9.31
N HIS A 95 15.71 4.23 8.38
CA HIS A 95 17.13 3.89 8.49
C HIS A 95 17.88 4.14 7.18
N PHE A 96 18.83 5.08 7.22
CA PHE A 96 19.90 5.21 6.22
C PHE A 96 21.24 5.05 6.96
N SER A 97 22.08 4.10 6.56
CA SER A 97 23.40 3.95 7.18
C SER A 97 24.33 5.09 6.75
N ASN A 98 25.27 5.49 7.60
CA ASN A 98 26.21 6.58 7.26
C ASN A 98 26.99 6.28 5.98
N ASP A 99 27.34 5.02 5.73
CA ASP A 99 28.09 4.63 4.53
C ASP A 99 27.22 4.67 3.28
N GLN A 100 25.94 4.25 3.38
CA GLN A 100 24.97 4.42 2.29
C GLN A 100 24.77 5.89 1.93
N LEU A 101 24.71 6.76 2.95
CA LEU A 101 24.54 8.20 2.75
C LEU A 101 25.74 8.82 2.02
N MET A 102 26.96 8.50 2.42
CA MET A 102 28.17 9.09 1.82
C MET A 102 28.46 8.56 0.41
N THR A 103 28.00 7.35 0.10
CA THR A 103 28.17 6.73 -1.24
C THR A 103 27.04 7.08 -2.21
N SER A 104 25.93 7.64 -1.71
CA SER A 104 24.76 8.08 -2.47
C SER A 104 25.06 9.22 -3.47
N ARG A 105 24.16 9.47 -4.42
CA ARG A 105 24.32 10.56 -5.41
C ARG A 105 24.29 11.93 -4.70
N MET A 106 23.35 12.11 -3.79
CA MET A 106 23.15 13.33 -3.02
C MET A 106 24.29 13.53 -2.01
N GLY A 107 24.80 12.45 -1.39
CA GLY A 107 25.99 12.51 -0.53
C GLY A 107 27.25 12.96 -1.28
N ARG A 108 27.46 12.45 -2.50
CA ARG A 108 28.56 12.92 -3.36
C ARG A 108 28.37 14.37 -3.82
N TRP A 109 27.14 14.77 -4.11
CA TRP A 109 26.82 16.16 -4.44
C TRP A 109 27.07 17.10 -3.25
N PHE A 110 26.65 16.75 -2.03
CA PHE A 110 26.96 17.51 -0.82
C PHE A 110 28.48 17.67 -0.60
N LYS A 111 29.26 16.66 -0.94
CA LYS A 111 30.73 16.72 -0.88
C LYS A 111 31.34 17.58 -1.99
N ALA A 112 30.67 17.69 -3.13
CA ALA A 112 31.13 18.46 -4.28
C ALA A 112 30.68 19.94 -4.25
N VAL A 113 29.63 20.25 -3.47
CA VAL A 113 29.17 21.62 -3.24
C VAL A 113 29.93 22.21 -2.07
N ASP A 114 30.79 23.18 -2.36
CA ASP A 114 31.51 23.96 -1.36
C ASP A 114 30.50 24.81 -0.57
N LEU A 115 30.16 24.37 0.65
CA LEU A 115 29.19 25.07 1.48
C LEU A 115 29.85 26.35 2.01
N PRO A 116 29.37 27.56 1.66
CA PRO A 116 30.06 28.82 1.94
C PRO A 116 30.23 29.17 3.44
N PHE A 117 29.72 28.33 4.34
CA PHE A 117 29.79 28.49 5.80
C PHE A 117 30.46 27.31 6.53
N VAL A 118 31.05 26.34 5.81
CA VAL A 118 31.72 25.16 6.41
C VAL A 118 33.22 25.21 6.11
N PRO A 119 34.11 25.36 7.12
CA PRO A 119 35.56 25.41 6.89
C PRO A 119 36.14 24.06 6.42
N GLU A 120 36.97 24.06 5.37
CA GLU A 120 37.67 22.89 4.77
C GLU A 120 38.41 21.99 5.79
N LYS A 121 38.78 22.51 6.96
CA LYS A 121 39.54 21.77 7.99
C LYS A 121 38.67 20.87 8.90
N LEU A 122 37.35 20.85 8.72
CA LEU A 122 36.39 20.07 9.54
C LEU A 122 35.82 18.82 8.84
N GLU A 123 36.31 18.49 7.64
CA GLU A 123 35.68 17.61 6.64
C GLU A 123 35.54 16.11 6.94
N SER A 124 35.95 15.60 8.11
CA SER A 124 35.79 14.15 8.39
C SER A 124 34.81 13.82 9.53
N ARG A 125 34.51 14.80 10.39
CA ARG A 125 33.59 14.65 11.53
C ARG A 125 32.40 15.61 11.48
N ALA A 126 32.52 16.76 10.84
CA ALA A 126 31.43 17.74 10.71
C ALA A 126 30.37 17.30 9.70
N ASP A 127 30.77 16.76 8.55
CA ASP A 127 29.87 16.29 7.49
C ASP A 127 28.88 15.25 8.01
N ARG A 128 29.39 14.31 8.82
CA ARG A 128 28.58 13.29 9.49
C ARG A 128 27.60 13.84 10.52
N ARG A 129 27.86 15.02 11.09
CA ARG A 129 26.93 15.72 12.01
C ARG A 129 25.88 16.52 11.26
N ILE A 130 26.27 17.22 10.19
CA ILE A 130 25.36 18.03 9.37
C ILE A 130 24.34 17.11 8.68
N ILE A 131 24.80 16.02 8.05
CA ILE A 131 23.92 15.04 7.41
C ILE A 131 22.98 14.39 8.43
N ARG A 132 23.48 14.07 9.64
CA ARG A 132 22.62 13.56 10.72
C ARG A 132 21.57 14.57 11.17
N ALA A 133 21.95 15.84 11.31
CA ALA A 133 21.03 16.90 11.68
C ALA A 133 19.97 17.12 10.59
N LEU A 134 20.36 17.06 9.32
CA LEU A 134 19.45 17.11 8.18
C LEU A 134 18.47 15.95 8.22
N LEU A 135 18.94 14.72 8.38
CA LEU A 135 18.10 13.51 8.45
C LEU A 135 17.31 13.37 9.75
N ALA A 136 17.60 14.17 10.78
CA ALA A 136 16.72 14.28 11.94
C ALA A 136 15.39 14.95 11.57
N VAL A 137 15.35 15.69 10.46
CA VAL A 137 14.13 16.31 9.93
C VAL A 137 13.38 15.29 9.04
N PRO A 138 12.12 14.94 9.36
CA PRO A 138 11.35 13.95 8.59
C PRO A 138 11.22 14.27 7.10
N THR A 139 11.05 15.54 6.74
CA THR A 139 10.95 15.99 5.34
C THR A 139 12.24 15.75 4.57
N ALA A 140 13.39 15.96 5.20
CA ALA A 140 14.68 15.72 4.55
C ALA A 140 14.92 14.22 4.28
N LYS A 141 14.47 13.33 5.18
CA LYS A 141 14.48 11.88 4.95
C LYS A 141 13.64 11.47 3.75
N GLN A 142 12.45 12.05 3.58
CA GLN A 142 11.59 11.75 2.43
C GLN A 142 12.20 12.25 1.12
N ILE A 143 12.78 13.45 1.10
CA ILE A 143 13.48 13.98 -0.06
C ILE A 143 14.68 13.10 -0.41
N PHE A 144 15.50 12.75 0.59
CA PHE A 144 16.64 11.85 0.41
C PHE A 144 16.18 10.51 -0.19
N SER A 145 15.15 9.90 0.39
CA SER A 145 14.58 8.64 -0.10
C SER A 145 14.07 8.75 -1.53
N PHE A 146 13.39 9.84 -1.87
CA PHE A 146 12.89 10.04 -3.22
C PHE A 146 14.03 10.15 -4.24
N VAL A 147 15.08 10.89 -3.91
CA VAL A 147 16.24 11.10 -4.80
C VAL A 147 17.08 9.83 -4.96
N GLU A 148 17.31 9.10 -3.86
CA GLU A 148 18.23 7.95 -3.87
C GLU A 148 17.55 6.61 -4.12
N LEU A 149 16.33 6.43 -3.60
CA LEU A 149 15.59 5.16 -3.66
C LEU A 149 14.37 5.23 -4.57
N GLY A 150 14.03 6.40 -5.11
CA GLY A 150 12.87 6.58 -6.00
C GLY A 150 11.51 6.57 -5.30
N GLY A 151 11.48 6.54 -3.96
CA GLY A 151 10.24 6.44 -3.17
C GLY A 151 10.21 7.37 -1.97
N LEU A 152 9.03 7.92 -1.65
CA LEU A 152 8.82 8.82 -0.49
C LEU A 152 8.55 8.07 0.82
N TYR A 153 8.08 6.83 0.72
CA TYR A 153 7.64 5.99 1.83
C TYR A 153 8.36 4.65 1.78
N ALA A 154 8.54 4.02 2.93
CA ALA A 154 9.24 2.74 3.02
C ALA A 154 8.33 1.56 2.63
N GLY A 155 7.08 1.58 3.06
CA GLY A 155 6.12 0.51 2.88
C GLY A 155 6.31 -0.67 3.85
N ASP A 156 7.31 -0.64 4.73
CA ASP A 156 7.61 -1.74 5.65
C ASP A 156 6.43 -2.02 6.60
N ALA A 157 5.81 -0.95 7.12
CA ALA A 157 4.74 -1.09 8.10
C ALA A 157 3.46 -1.64 7.47
N ILE A 158 3.14 -1.26 6.23
CA ILE A 158 1.97 -1.80 5.52
C ILE A 158 2.21 -3.26 5.09
N VAL A 159 3.42 -3.63 4.69
CA VAL A 159 3.77 -5.02 4.36
C VAL A 159 3.68 -5.91 5.60
N ALA A 160 4.27 -5.49 6.72
CA ALA A 160 4.20 -6.24 7.98
C ALA A 160 2.75 -6.42 8.45
N TRP A 161 1.94 -5.36 8.39
CA TRP A 161 0.54 -5.42 8.74
C TRP A 161 -0.28 -6.31 7.77
N MET A 162 -0.03 -6.24 6.47
CA MET A 162 -0.70 -7.12 5.50
C MET A 162 -0.39 -8.59 5.78
N ARG A 163 0.86 -8.93 6.11
CA ARG A 163 1.24 -10.29 6.50
C ARG A 163 0.45 -10.78 7.71
N GLU A 164 0.35 -9.96 8.75
CA GLU A 164 -0.47 -10.26 9.94
C GLU A 164 -1.93 -10.53 9.56
N GLN A 165 -2.53 -9.68 8.71
CA GLN A 165 -3.92 -9.86 8.28
C GLN A 165 -4.15 -11.13 7.45
N LEU A 166 -3.17 -11.53 6.65
CA LEU A 166 -3.24 -12.75 5.85
C LEU A 166 -2.95 -14.01 6.68
N ASP A 167 -2.05 -13.93 7.66
CA ASP A 167 -1.79 -15.01 8.60
C ASP A 167 -3.00 -15.31 9.49
N ASP A 168 -3.79 -14.29 9.84
CA ASP A 168 -5.09 -14.43 10.53
C ASP A 168 -6.15 -15.18 9.69
N MET A 169 -5.96 -15.31 8.38
CA MET A 169 -6.85 -16.01 7.44
C MET A 169 -6.21 -17.31 6.95
N ASP A 170 -5.79 -18.16 7.90
CA ASP A 170 -5.20 -19.49 7.67
C ASP A 170 -3.72 -19.48 7.23
N GLY A 171 -2.91 -18.54 7.72
CA GLY A 171 -1.45 -18.58 7.53
C GLY A 171 -0.99 -18.15 6.12
N LEU A 172 -1.76 -17.27 5.46
CA LEU A 172 -1.48 -16.84 4.09
C LEU A 172 -0.45 -15.71 3.97
N GLY A 173 0.24 -15.31 5.04
CA GLY A 173 1.16 -14.16 5.03
C GLY A 173 2.38 -14.28 4.12
N GLN A 174 2.74 -15.50 3.70
CA GLN A 174 3.78 -15.77 2.69
C GLN A 174 3.26 -16.50 1.45
N ALA A 175 1.92 -16.57 1.28
CA ALA A 175 1.30 -17.25 0.16
C ALA A 175 1.61 -16.56 -1.18
N THR A 176 1.75 -17.35 -2.24
CA THR A 176 1.71 -16.84 -3.61
C THR A 176 0.27 -16.55 -4.04
N LEU A 177 0.08 -15.87 -5.17
CA LEU A 177 -1.26 -15.67 -5.75
C LEU A 177 -1.91 -17.01 -6.12
N ALA A 178 -1.10 -17.99 -6.55
CA ALA A 178 -1.57 -19.35 -6.84
C ALA A 178 -2.05 -20.07 -5.57
N ASP A 179 -1.33 -19.93 -4.45
CA ASP A 179 -1.75 -20.50 -3.16
C ASP A 179 -3.05 -19.83 -2.67
N LEU A 180 -3.15 -18.51 -2.81
CA LEU A 180 -4.36 -17.75 -2.46
C LEU A 180 -5.56 -18.20 -3.30
N TYR A 181 -5.38 -18.41 -4.60
CA TYR A 181 -6.42 -18.96 -5.47
C TYR A 181 -6.83 -20.37 -5.05
N ALA A 182 -5.86 -21.25 -4.79
CA ALA A 182 -6.12 -22.62 -4.34
C ALA A 182 -6.89 -22.66 -3.00
N HIS A 183 -6.62 -21.70 -2.11
CA HIS A 183 -7.28 -21.60 -0.80
C HIS A 183 -8.67 -20.96 -0.87
N THR A 184 -8.83 -19.89 -1.65
CA THR A 184 -10.03 -19.04 -1.60
C THR A 184 -10.99 -19.23 -2.77
N GLY A 185 -10.51 -19.76 -3.90
CA GLY A 185 -11.22 -19.83 -5.17
C GLY A 185 -11.37 -18.49 -5.89
N HIS A 186 -10.83 -17.38 -5.35
CA HIS A 186 -10.90 -16.07 -5.98
C HIS A 186 -9.66 -15.79 -6.84
N GLU A 187 -9.88 -15.46 -8.11
CA GLU A 187 -8.82 -14.97 -8.99
C GLU A 187 -8.52 -13.50 -8.64
N LEU A 188 -7.28 -13.25 -8.20
CA LEU A 188 -6.81 -11.93 -7.78
C LEU A 188 -5.79 -11.40 -8.77
N THR A 189 -6.06 -10.24 -9.36
CA THR A 189 -5.11 -9.53 -10.23
C THR A 189 -4.66 -8.22 -9.56
N ILE A 190 -3.36 -8.04 -9.44
CA ILE A 190 -2.74 -6.81 -8.93
C ILE A 190 -1.97 -6.13 -10.06
N THR A 191 -2.15 -4.83 -10.22
CA THR A 191 -1.32 -4.05 -11.13
C THR A 191 -0.25 -3.26 -10.38
N ALA A 192 0.95 -3.22 -10.96
CA ALA A 192 2.10 -2.49 -10.44
C ALA A 192 2.91 -1.88 -11.59
N ALA A 193 3.84 -0.99 -11.27
CA ALA A 193 4.74 -0.39 -12.25
C ALA A 193 6.18 -0.81 -11.96
N ASP A 194 6.86 -1.36 -12.96
CA ASP A 194 8.30 -1.55 -12.94
C ASP A 194 8.95 -0.25 -13.41
N ILE A 195 9.49 0.52 -12.47
CA ILE A 195 10.12 1.81 -12.76
C ILE A 195 11.52 1.66 -13.37
N THR A 196 12.14 0.49 -13.25
CA THR A 196 13.44 0.19 -13.85
C THR A 196 13.27 -0.04 -15.34
N ASP A 197 12.35 -0.93 -15.71
CA ASP A 197 12.10 -1.32 -17.11
C ASP A 197 10.97 -0.49 -17.76
N ARG A 198 10.35 0.44 -17.02
CA ARG A 198 9.26 1.34 -17.46
C ARG A 198 8.07 0.60 -18.07
N ARG A 199 7.64 -0.48 -17.42
CA ARG A 199 6.53 -1.33 -17.89
C ARG A 199 5.45 -1.51 -16.84
N LEU A 200 4.24 -1.78 -17.31
CA LEU A 200 3.14 -2.26 -16.47
C LEU A 200 3.42 -3.71 -16.08
N LEU A 201 3.27 -4.01 -14.80
CA LEU A 201 3.22 -5.35 -14.27
C LEU A 201 1.77 -5.71 -13.97
N ILE A 202 1.36 -6.89 -14.42
CA ILE A 202 0.09 -7.52 -14.06
C ILE A 202 0.47 -8.82 -13.35
N LEU A 203 0.10 -8.92 -12.09
CA LEU A 203 0.39 -10.06 -11.23
C LEU A 203 -0.93 -10.82 -11.00
N ASN A 204 -1.01 -12.07 -11.46
CA ASN A 204 -2.17 -12.94 -11.32
C ASN A 204 -1.76 -14.41 -11.13
#